data_AF-A0A897MTA1-F1
#
_entry.id   AF-A0A897MTA1-F1
#
_cell.length_a   1.000
_cell.length_b   1.000
_cell.length_c   1.000
_cell.angle_alpha   90.00
_cell.angle_beta   90.00
_cell.angle_gamma   90.00
#
_symmetry.space_group_name_H-M   'P 1'
#
loop_
_entity.id
_entity.type
_entity.pdbx_description
1 polymer ?
#
loop_
_entity_poly.entity_id
_entity_poly.type
_entity_poly.pdbx_seq_one_letter_code
_entity_poly.pdbx_strand_id
1 'polypeptide(L)'
;MSEWEHIVAMNRRSLSIAAIALLAVVCLGMVAAVAFPLSTGEPQAATESFDQHVDEEYQLSAAIETDGDVRLAVDGGVSESGEGYVRIVDTGVTDTRYHDGDNDTVYRQLLIDDAGPDQPDADRYLEDIEDDPDERLVRENRAGETTELVTVVENPDTEVGDRLDGGASVVTETLGVAEYDPVETSDGTQTLSPTDSWFDEYRSYRITGSSGEVRIDAETNAVEHADVRWELTTDVGSYAEYLLAGETTTQRITYEYEDGDVDVETPGWVDEIDD
;
A
#
# COMPACT_ATOMS: atom_id res chain seq x y z
N MET A 1 -14.35 -71.98 -37.39
CA MET A 1 -14.49 -71.61 -35.96
C MET A 1 -13.14 -71.92 -35.33
N SER A 2 -12.13 -71.06 -35.47
CA SER A 2 -12.00 -69.85 -34.63
C SER A 2 -10.95 -68.90 -35.23
N GLU A 3 -11.35 -68.04 -36.17
CA GLU A 3 -10.59 -66.80 -36.49
C GLU A 3 -10.75 -65.74 -35.39
N TRP A 4 -11.55 -66.04 -34.35
CA TRP A 4 -11.77 -65.21 -33.18
C TRP A 4 -10.65 -65.32 -32.12
N GLU A 5 -9.84 -66.40 -32.13
CA GLU A 5 -8.77 -66.57 -31.12
C GLU A 5 -7.48 -65.80 -31.45
N HIS A 6 -7.24 -65.46 -32.73
CA HIS A 6 -6.06 -64.66 -33.10
C HIS A 6 -6.24 -63.15 -32.88
N ILE A 7 -7.48 -62.64 -32.92
CA ILE A 7 -7.77 -61.23 -32.59
C ILE A 7 -7.68 -60.99 -31.07
N VAL A 8 -7.92 -62.01 -30.25
CA VAL A 8 -7.86 -61.90 -28.77
C VAL A 8 -6.42 -61.96 -28.25
N ALA A 9 -5.50 -62.67 -28.91
CA ALA A 9 -4.10 -62.77 -28.49
C ALA A 9 -3.26 -61.53 -28.84
N MET A 10 -3.56 -60.85 -29.95
CA MET A 10 -2.88 -59.61 -30.36
C MET A 10 -3.44 -58.35 -29.68
N ASN A 11 -4.38 -58.52 -28.76
CA ASN A 11 -4.93 -57.41 -27.98
C ASN A 11 -4.29 -57.30 -26.59
N ARG A 12 -3.74 -58.39 -26.03
CA ARG A 12 -3.18 -58.38 -24.67
C ARG A 12 -1.89 -57.58 -24.56
N ARG A 13 -0.95 -57.72 -25.50
CA ARG A 13 0.33 -56.97 -25.46
C ARG A 13 0.12 -55.47 -25.70
N SER A 14 -0.77 -55.12 -26.63
CA SER A 14 -1.17 -53.75 -26.95
C SER A 14 -1.92 -53.10 -25.78
N LEU A 15 -2.85 -53.84 -25.15
CA LEU A 15 -3.51 -53.42 -23.90
C LEU A 15 -2.52 -53.28 -22.75
N SER A 16 -1.53 -54.17 -22.62
CA SER A 16 -0.51 -54.05 -21.58
C SER A 16 0.39 -52.83 -21.79
N ILE A 17 0.80 -52.54 -23.02
CA ILE A 17 1.60 -51.34 -23.32
C ILE A 17 0.77 -50.08 -23.07
N ALA A 18 -0.49 -50.05 -23.50
CA ALA A 18 -1.39 -48.94 -23.24
C ALA A 18 -1.65 -48.75 -21.74
N ALA A 19 -1.82 -49.84 -20.98
CA ALA A 19 -2.01 -49.80 -19.54
C ALA A 19 -0.74 -49.33 -18.81
N ILE A 20 0.45 -49.76 -19.23
CA ILE A 20 1.72 -49.29 -18.66
C ILE A 20 1.95 -47.82 -19.00
N ALA A 21 1.63 -47.38 -20.22
CA ALA A 21 1.73 -45.98 -20.62
C ALA A 21 0.75 -45.10 -19.83
N LEU A 22 -0.50 -45.54 -19.66
CA LEU A 22 -1.49 -44.87 -18.82
C LEU A 22 -1.03 -44.80 -17.36
N LEU A 23 -0.52 -45.90 -16.82
CA LEU A 23 0.01 -45.96 -15.46
C LEU A 23 1.21 -45.02 -15.31
N ALA A 24 2.11 -44.98 -16.29
CA ALA A 24 3.25 -44.08 -16.29
C ALA A 24 2.80 -42.61 -16.31
N VAL A 25 1.80 -42.25 -17.12
CA VAL A 25 1.21 -40.90 -17.13
C VAL A 25 0.54 -40.57 -15.80
N VAL A 26 -0.17 -41.52 -15.19
CA VAL A 26 -0.81 -41.34 -13.88
C VAL A 26 0.23 -41.22 -12.76
N CYS A 27 1.29 -42.02 -12.79
CA CYS A 27 2.41 -41.90 -11.85
C CYS A 27 3.15 -40.57 -12.02
N LEU A 28 3.36 -40.13 -13.27
CA LEU A 28 3.99 -38.85 -13.55
C LEU A 28 3.09 -37.68 -13.14
N GLY A 29 1.78 -37.81 -13.32
CA GLY A 29 0.77 -36.87 -12.83
C GLY A 29 0.70 -36.81 -11.31
N MET A 30 0.85 -37.94 -10.61
CA MET A 30 0.96 -37.96 -9.14
C MET A 30 2.28 -37.35 -8.65
N VAL A 31 3.41 -37.65 -9.29
CA VAL A 31 4.70 -37.03 -8.96
C VAL A 31 4.64 -35.52 -9.22
N ALA A 32 4.03 -35.10 -10.34
CA ALA A 32 3.79 -33.70 -10.63
C ALA A 32 2.84 -33.06 -9.61
N ALA A 33 1.77 -33.73 -9.18
CA ALA A 33 0.87 -33.20 -8.16
C ALA A 33 1.53 -33.08 -6.76
N VAL A 34 2.56 -33.87 -6.48
CA VAL A 34 3.36 -33.77 -5.24
C VAL A 34 4.44 -32.70 -5.37
N ALA A 35 5.07 -32.57 -6.54
CA ALA A 35 6.13 -31.58 -6.80
C ALA A 35 5.58 -30.18 -7.10
N PHE A 36 4.39 -30.09 -7.68
CA PHE A 36 3.65 -28.89 -8.03
C PHE A 36 2.25 -29.02 -7.42
N PRO A 37 2.11 -28.76 -6.11
CA PRO A 37 0.84 -28.91 -5.47
C PRO A 37 -0.16 -27.92 -6.11
N LEU A 38 -1.25 -28.47 -6.66
CA LEU A 38 -2.35 -27.68 -7.25
C LEU A 38 -3.11 -26.87 -6.18
N SER A 39 -2.83 -27.13 -4.91
CA SER A 39 -3.30 -26.40 -3.74
C SER A 39 -2.07 -25.95 -2.98
N THR A 40 -1.96 -24.67 -2.69
CA THR A 40 -0.96 -24.16 -1.74
C THR A 40 -1.47 -24.46 -0.32
N GLY A 41 -0.67 -24.21 0.72
CA GLY A 41 -1.12 -24.36 2.12
C GLY A 41 -2.43 -23.61 2.36
N GLU A 42 -3.14 -23.92 3.44
CA GLU A 42 -4.38 -23.20 3.79
C GLU A 42 -4.11 -21.69 3.71
N PRO A 43 -4.80 -20.96 2.82
CA PRO A 43 -4.54 -19.55 2.66
C PRO A 43 -4.82 -18.86 3.99
N GLN A 44 -3.91 -17.97 4.37
CA GLN A 44 -4.04 -17.21 5.60
C GLN A 44 -4.85 -15.95 5.32
N ALA A 45 -5.68 -15.54 6.26
CA ALA A 45 -6.12 -14.16 6.29
C ALA A 45 -4.94 -13.33 6.80
N ALA A 46 -4.70 -12.14 6.24
CA ALA A 46 -3.83 -11.22 6.94
C ALA A 46 -4.50 -10.83 8.26
N THR A 47 -3.78 -10.96 9.37
CA THR A 47 -4.35 -10.90 10.73
C THR A 47 -3.79 -9.78 11.58
N GLU A 48 -2.82 -9.03 11.08
CA GLU A 48 -2.19 -7.96 11.84
C GLU A 48 -2.87 -6.62 11.57
N SER A 49 -3.47 -6.07 12.62
CA SER A 49 -3.92 -4.69 12.65
C SER A 49 -2.80 -3.83 13.23
N PHE A 50 -2.31 -2.89 12.44
CA PHE A 50 -1.37 -1.87 12.88
C PHE A 50 -2.14 -0.62 13.24
N ASP A 51 -1.86 -0.08 14.42
CA ASP A 51 -2.45 1.16 14.88
C ASP A 51 -1.46 2.32 14.66
N GLN A 52 -1.96 3.55 14.77
CA GLN A 52 -1.13 4.75 14.72
C GLN A 52 -1.03 5.37 16.10
N HIS A 53 0.10 6.04 16.36
CA HIS A 53 0.19 6.93 17.51
C HIS A 53 -0.71 8.14 17.29
N VAL A 54 -1.27 8.65 18.39
CA VAL A 54 -2.07 9.89 18.41
C VAL A 54 -1.63 10.66 19.64
N ASP A 55 -0.55 11.41 19.50
CA ASP A 55 -0.03 12.30 20.54
C ASP A 55 -0.38 13.75 20.22
N GLU A 56 -0.28 14.63 21.23
CA GLU A 56 -0.58 16.07 21.07
C GLU A 56 0.49 16.80 20.25
N GLU A 57 1.69 16.23 20.15
CA GLU A 57 2.83 16.76 19.42
C GLU A 57 3.66 15.61 18.83
N TYR A 58 3.84 15.62 17.49
CA TYR A 58 4.52 14.55 16.77
C TYR A 58 4.88 14.93 15.34
N GLN A 59 5.88 14.23 14.79
CA GLN A 59 6.18 14.20 13.35
C GLN A 59 5.92 12.81 12.81
N LEU A 60 5.44 12.77 11.57
CA LEU A 60 5.14 11.53 10.88
C LEU A 60 5.57 11.63 9.43
N SER A 61 6.21 10.57 8.93
CA SER A 61 6.43 10.34 7.51
C SER A 61 6.09 8.91 7.15
N ALA A 62 5.27 8.72 6.12
CA ALA A 62 4.89 7.39 5.66
C ALA A 62 4.70 7.36 4.14
N ALA A 63 4.99 6.24 3.49
CA ALA A 63 4.84 6.09 2.05
C ALA A 63 4.55 4.66 1.62
N ILE A 64 3.80 4.53 0.53
CA ILE A 64 3.57 3.29 -0.22
C ILE A 64 4.14 3.50 -1.62
N GLU A 65 5.13 2.68 -1.97
CA GLU A 65 5.71 2.63 -3.30
C GLU A 65 5.35 1.32 -3.99
N THR A 66 5.12 1.40 -5.30
CA THR A 66 4.73 0.28 -6.15
C THR A 66 5.56 0.33 -7.43
N ASP A 67 6.40 -0.68 -7.65
CA ASP A 67 7.40 -0.74 -8.73
C ASP A 67 8.38 0.46 -8.76
N GLY A 68 8.57 1.10 -7.60
CA GLY A 68 9.42 2.28 -7.42
C GLY A 68 8.71 3.62 -7.66
N ASP A 69 7.43 3.60 -8.04
CA ASP A 69 6.59 4.79 -8.12
C ASP A 69 5.84 4.99 -6.80
N VAL A 70 5.88 6.22 -6.26
CA VAL A 70 5.11 6.59 -5.07
C VAL A 70 3.62 6.56 -5.42
N ARG A 71 2.86 5.75 -4.69
CA ARG A 71 1.39 5.68 -4.80
C ARG A 71 0.72 6.60 -3.80
N LEU A 72 1.24 6.61 -2.58
CA LEU A 72 0.84 7.51 -1.52
C LEU A 72 2.10 7.87 -0.74
N ALA A 73 2.26 9.15 -0.41
CA ALA A 73 3.17 9.57 0.64
C ALA A 73 2.48 10.61 1.51
N VAL A 74 2.74 10.56 2.80
CA VAL A 74 2.29 11.53 3.78
C VAL A 74 3.49 11.95 4.62
N ASP A 75 3.65 13.25 4.81
CA ASP A 75 4.59 13.79 5.79
C ASP A 75 3.98 15.00 6.46
N GLY A 76 4.29 15.20 7.73
CA GLY A 76 3.71 16.27 8.50
C GLY A 76 4.23 16.33 9.92
N GLY A 77 3.78 17.34 10.62
CA GLY A 77 4.00 17.48 12.04
C GLY A 77 2.96 18.39 12.66
N VAL A 78 2.64 18.12 13.92
CA VAL A 78 1.74 18.90 14.75
C VAL A 78 2.47 19.23 16.04
N SER A 79 2.32 20.46 16.50
CA SER A 79 2.87 20.96 17.76
C SER A 79 1.79 21.10 18.83
N GLU A 80 2.20 21.18 20.10
CA GLU A 80 1.25 21.41 21.22
C GLU A 80 0.51 22.76 21.12
N SER A 81 1.07 23.76 20.43
CA SER A 81 0.44 25.07 20.19
C SER A 81 -0.68 25.02 19.15
N GLY A 82 -0.84 23.90 18.45
CA GLY A 82 -1.78 23.74 17.34
C GLY A 82 -1.21 24.17 15.99
N GLU A 83 0.03 24.65 15.92
CA GLU A 83 0.74 24.81 14.63
C GLU A 83 0.92 23.44 13.99
N GLY A 84 0.73 23.35 12.69
CA GLY A 84 0.85 22.08 11.99
C GLY A 84 1.04 22.21 10.49
N TYR A 85 1.68 21.22 9.91
CA TYR A 85 1.68 21.03 8.46
C TYR A 85 1.41 19.57 8.10
N VAL A 86 0.80 19.37 6.93
CA VAL A 86 0.65 18.04 6.33
C VAL A 86 0.83 18.17 4.83
N ARG A 87 1.60 17.26 4.24
CA ARG A 87 1.75 17.09 2.81
C ARG A 87 1.34 15.67 2.45
N ILE A 88 0.35 15.54 1.56
CA ILE A 88 -0.09 14.26 1.01
C ILE A 88 0.19 14.26 -0.49
N VAL A 89 0.92 13.25 -0.95
CA VAL A 89 1.16 12.98 -2.37
C VAL A 89 0.34 11.77 -2.76
N ASP A 90 -0.59 11.93 -3.69
CA ASP A 90 -1.41 10.85 -4.24
C ASP A 90 -1.59 11.07 -5.75
N THR A 91 -1.17 10.08 -6.54
CA THR A 91 -1.48 9.95 -7.97
C THR A 91 -1.46 11.28 -8.76
N GLY A 92 -0.29 11.94 -8.79
CA GLY A 92 -0.10 13.19 -9.55
C GLY A 92 -0.65 14.45 -8.88
N VAL A 93 -1.13 14.36 -7.63
CA VAL A 93 -1.51 15.51 -6.81
C VAL A 93 -0.66 15.55 -5.55
N THR A 94 -0.14 16.72 -5.22
CA THR A 94 0.42 17.03 -3.90
C THR A 94 -0.48 18.05 -3.22
N ASP A 95 -1.11 17.67 -2.10
CA ASP A 95 -1.94 18.54 -1.26
C ASP A 95 -1.17 18.85 0.03
N THR A 96 -0.73 20.10 0.16
CA THR A 96 -0.03 20.61 1.34
C THR A 96 -0.96 21.55 2.10
N ARG A 97 -1.08 21.36 3.41
CA ARG A 97 -1.80 22.27 4.31
C ARG A 97 -0.88 22.76 5.41
N TYR A 98 -1.09 24.00 5.82
CA TYR A 98 -0.37 24.65 6.89
C TYR A 98 -1.33 25.44 7.78
N HIS A 99 -1.11 25.35 9.08
CA HIS A 99 -1.87 26.04 10.12
C HIS A 99 -0.89 26.70 11.10
N ASP A 100 -1.12 27.98 11.41
CA ASP A 100 -0.25 28.79 12.28
C ASP A 100 -0.59 28.67 13.77
N GLY A 101 -1.59 27.87 14.15
CA GLY A 101 -2.00 27.64 15.54
C GLY A 101 -2.80 28.78 16.18
N ASP A 102 -2.80 29.98 15.61
CA ASP A 102 -3.37 31.19 16.23
C ASP A 102 -4.74 31.60 15.63
N ASN A 103 -5.14 31.05 14.48
CA ASN A 103 -6.38 31.40 13.77
C ASN A 103 -7.12 30.16 13.22
N ASP A 104 -8.45 30.23 13.05
CA ASP A 104 -9.24 29.15 12.41
C ASP A 104 -9.02 29.03 10.87
N THR A 105 -7.85 29.46 10.38
CA THR A 105 -7.52 29.57 8.96
C THR A 105 -6.42 28.60 8.59
N VAL A 106 -6.69 27.74 7.61
CA VAL A 106 -5.70 26.82 7.05
C VAL A 106 -5.31 27.29 5.66
N TYR A 107 -4.01 27.40 5.44
CA TYR A 107 -3.45 27.64 4.12
C TYR A 107 -3.29 26.31 3.40
N ARG A 108 -3.65 26.26 2.12
CA ARG A 108 -3.53 25.04 1.32
C ARG A 108 -2.85 25.33 -0.01
N GLN A 109 -1.97 24.44 -0.41
CA GLN A 109 -1.31 24.43 -1.71
C GLN A 109 -1.56 23.08 -2.39
N LEU A 110 -2.11 23.13 -3.60
CA LEU A 110 -2.23 22.00 -4.50
C LEU A 110 -1.19 22.13 -5.62
N LEU A 111 -0.41 21.07 -5.86
CA LEU A 111 0.38 20.88 -7.07
C LEU A 111 -0.21 19.71 -7.84
N ILE A 112 -0.63 19.95 -9.08
CA ILE A 112 -1.38 18.99 -9.89
C ILE A 112 -0.61 18.75 -11.19
N ASP A 113 -0.15 17.53 -11.40
CA ASP A 113 0.53 17.09 -12.62
C ASP A 113 -0.48 16.64 -13.68
N ASP A 114 -0.92 17.58 -14.52
CA ASP A 114 -1.88 17.43 -15.62
C ASP A 114 -1.22 16.87 -16.90
N ALA A 115 -0.37 15.85 -16.74
CA ALA A 115 0.45 15.28 -17.81
C ALA A 115 -0.26 14.15 -18.60
N GLY A 116 -1.55 14.29 -18.93
CA GLY A 116 -2.23 13.38 -19.86
C GLY A 116 -3.66 12.94 -19.50
N PRO A 117 -4.25 12.02 -20.27
CA PRO A 117 -5.68 11.70 -20.22
C PRO A 117 -6.15 10.92 -18.97
N ASP A 118 -5.22 10.31 -18.23
CA ASP A 118 -5.51 9.55 -17.01
C ASP A 118 -5.02 10.28 -15.74
N GLN A 119 -4.66 11.56 -15.87
CA GLN A 119 -4.14 12.41 -14.79
C GLN A 119 -5.23 13.26 -14.15
N PRO A 120 -5.01 13.76 -12.91
CA PRO A 120 -5.88 14.72 -12.27
C PRO A 120 -6.05 16.00 -13.12
N ASP A 121 -7.30 16.42 -13.30
CA ASP A 121 -7.65 17.62 -14.06
C ASP A 121 -7.69 18.83 -13.13
N ALA A 122 -6.77 19.78 -13.32
CA ALA A 122 -6.68 20.97 -12.49
C ALA A 122 -7.92 21.87 -12.56
N ASP A 123 -8.64 21.89 -13.70
CA ASP A 123 -9.87 22.68 -13.83
C ASP A 123 -10.99 22.12 -12.95
N ARG A 124 -10.98 20.81 -12.66
CA ARG A 124 -11.92 20.20 -11.71
C ARG A 124 -11.68 20.65 -10.28
N TYR A 125 -10.42 20.68 -9.84
CA TYR A 125 -10.07 21.17 -8.50
C TYR A 125 -10.42 22.64 -8.35
N LEU A 126 -10.23 23.43 -9.42
CA LEU A 126 -10.63 24.82 -9.44
C LEU A 126 -12.15 24.98 -9.29
N GLU A 127 -12.96 24.18 -9.99
CA GLU A 127 -14.43 24.19 -9.84
C GLU A 127 -14.84 23.83 -8.40
N ASP A 128 -14.22 22.80 -7.80
CA ASP A 128 -14.49 22.39 -6.41
C ASP A 128 -14.15 23.54 -5.42
N ILE A 129 -13.02 24.24 -5.62
CA ILE A 129 -12.62 25.41 -4.82
C ILE A 129 -13.60 26.57 -4.98
N GLU A 130 -14.09 26.83 -6.20
CA GLU A 130 -15.01 27.95 -6.48
C GLU A 130 -16.43 27.71 -5.92
N ASP A 131 -16.83 26.43 -5.80
CA ASP A 131 -18.11 26.02 -5.25
C ASP A 131 -18.14 25.92 -3.71
N ASP A 132 -16.96 25.84 -3.07
CA ASP A 132 -16.82 25.80 -1.62
C ASP A 132 -16.86 27.22 -1.01
N PRO A 133 -17.86 27.56 -0.16
CA PRO A 133 -17.97 28.88 0.44
C PRO A 133 -16.89 29.17 1.49
N ASP A 134 -16.23 28.14 2.00
CA ASP A 134 -15.21 28.19 3.06
C ASP A 134 -13.80 28.20 2.46
N GLU A 135 -13.63 27.97 1.15
CA GLU A 135 -12.34 28.04 0.45
C GLU A 135 -12.24 29.27 -0.45
N ARG A 136 -11.07 29.92 -0.44
CA ARG A 136 -10.79 31.07 -1.30
C ARG A 136 -9.45 30.91 -2.01
N LEU A 137 -9.51 30.84 -3.34
CA LEU A 137 -8.32 30.90 -4.19
C LEU A 137 -7.60 32.24 -4.06
N VAL A 138 -6.31 32.19 -3.73
CA VAL A 138 -5.43 33.36 -3.62
C VAL A 138 -4.39 33.42 -4.72
N ARG A 139 -3.96 32.27 -5.24
CA ARG A 139 -3.00 32.18 -6.32
C ARG A 139 -3.27 30.99 -7.22
N GLU A 140 -3.10 31.20 -8.52
CA GLU A 140 -3.08 30.17 -9.53
C GLU A 140 -1.84 30.39 -10.41
N ASN A 141 -1.08 29.33 -10.65
CA ASN A 141 0.09 29.35 -11.50
C ASN A 141 0.12 28.08 -12.36
N ARG A 142 -0.10 28.25 -13.67
CA ARG A 142 -0.02 27.15 -14.65
C ARG A 142 1.33 27.17 -15.35
N ALA A 143 2.15 26.16 -15.11
CA ALA A 143 3.50 26.07 -15.64
C ALA A 143 3.74 24.71 -16.32
N GLY A 144 3.58 24.67 -17.64
CA GLY A 144 3.80 23.44 -18.41
C GLY A 144 2.70 22.42 -18.14
N GLU A 145 3.09 21.26 -17.60
CA GLU A 145 2.20 20.15 -17.26
C GLU A 145 1.84 20.13 -15.76
N THR A 146 2.26 21.14 -14.99
CA THR A 146 1.93 21.26 -13.56
C THR A 146 1.14 22.54 -13.32
N THR A 147 0.04 22.42 -12.59
CA THR A 147 -0.76 23.55 -12.10
C THR A 147 -0.62 23.65 -10.59
N GLU A 148 -0.29 24.85 -10.11
CA GLU A 148 -0.27 25.20 -8.71
C GLU A 148 -1.50 26.05 -8.36
N LEU A 149 -2.24 25.63 -7.34
CA LEU A 149 -3.34 26.39 -6.75
C LEU A 149 -3.02 26.63 -5.27
N VAL A 150 -3.13 27.87 -4.81
CA VAL A 150 -3.00 28.21 -3.39
C VAL A 150 -4.30 28.83 -2.92
N THR A 151 -4.81 28.30 -1.81
CA THR A 151 -6.09 28.68 -1.22
C THR A 151 -5.94 28.98 0.26
N VAL A 152 -6.90 29.75 0.76
CA VAL A 152 -7.13 30.01 2.18
C VAL A 152 -8.46 29.37 2.54
N VAL A 153 -8.47 28.48 3.52
CA VAL A 153 -9.65 27.75 3.99
C VAL A 153 -10.08 28.34 5.35
N GLU A 154 -11.24 28.97 5.37
CA GLU A 154 -11.88 29.52 6.57
C GLU A 154 -12.79 28.44 7.18
N ASN A 155 -12.59 28.02 8.44
CA ASN A 155 -13.34 26.90 9.05
C ASN A 155 -13.08 25.54 8.36
N PRO A 156 -11.84 25.03 8.39
CA PRO A 156 -11.52 23.75 7.77
C PRO A 156 -12.39 22.62 8.32
N ASP A 157 -12.95 21.78 7.44
CA ASP A 157 -13.72 20.58 7.81
C ASP A 157 -12.89 19.53 8.59
N THR A 158 -11.56 19.64 8.55
CA THR A 158 -10.63 18.69 9.15
C THR A 158 -9.35 19.42 9.55
N GLU A 159 -8.92 19.21 10.79
CA GLU A 159 -7.68 19.76 11.32
C GLU A 159 -6.45 19.12 10.64
N VAL A 160 -5.30 19.79 10.75
CA VAL A 160 -4.06 19.29 10.11
C VAL A 160 -3.66 17.92 10.67
N GLY A 161 -3.74 17.73 12.00
CA GLY A 161 -3.45 16.45 12.65
C GLY A 161 -4.37 15.32 12.18
N ASP A 162 -5.68 15.55 12.18
CA ASP A 162 -6.66 14.56 11.67
C ASP A 162 -6.38 14.15 10.22
N ARG A 163 -5.93 15.09 9.38
CA ARG A 163 -5.58 14.80 7.97
C ARG A 163 -4.27 14.03 7.86
N LEU A 164 -3.27 14.36 8.68
CA LEU A 164 -2.01 13.63 8.78
C LEU A 164 -2.26 12.18 9.21
N ASP A 165 -3.03 12.01 10.28
CA ASP A 165 -3.48 10.73 10.83
C ASP A 165 -4.30 9.92 9.82
N GLY A 166 -5.20 10.56 9.09
CA GLY A 166 -5.98 9.92 8.03
C GLY A 166 -5.09 9.39 6.90
N GLY A 167 -4.10 10.17 6.46
CA GLY A 167 -3.12 9.73 5.47
C GLY A 167 -2.26 8.57 5.95
N ALA A 168 -1.78 8.64 7.20
CA ALA A 168 -1.00 7.60 7.84
C ALA A 168 -1.77 6.28 7.99
N SER A 169 -3.07 6.36 8.31
CA SER A 169 -3.94 5.20 8.49
C SER A 169 -4.02 4.30 7.25
N VAL A 170 -3.98 4.89 6.06
CA VAL A 170 -3.95 4.14 4.80
C VAL A 170 -2.66 3.33 4.67
N VAL A 171 -1.54 3.88 5.15
CA VAL A 171 -0.24 3.20 5.12
C VAL A 171 -0.19 2.06 6.14
N THR A 172 -0.66 2.28 7.37
CA THR A 172 -0.71 1.23 8.40
C THR A 172 -1.71 0.11 8.04
N GLU A 173 -2.85 0.46 7.43
CA GLU A 173 -3.78 -0.54 6.87
C GLU A 173 -3.10 -1.36 5.77
N THR A 174 -2.28 -0.72 4.92
CA THR A 174 -1.53 -1.42 3.86
C THR A 174 -0.41 -2.29 4.42
N LEU A 175 0.22 -1.95 5.56
CA LEU A 175 1.17 -2.86 6.23
C LEU A 175 0.50 -4.18 6.63
N GLY A 176 -0.79 -4.13 6.97
CA GLY A 176 -1.60 -5.28 7.38
C GLY A 176 -1.91 -6.29 6.28
N VAL A 177 -1.47 -6.09 5.03
CA VAL A 177 -1.63 -7.08 3.94
C VAL A 177 -0.64 -8.25 4.02
N ALA A 178 0.37 -8.15 4.88
CA ALA A 178 1.33 -9.21 5.11
C ALA A 178 1.16 -9.81 6.52
N GLU A 179 1.63 -11.05 6.69
CA GLU A 179 1.84 -11.65 8.01
C GLU A 179 3.29 -11.44 8.41
N TYR A 180 3.52 -11.19 9.69
CA TYR A 180 4.83 -10.93 10.27
C TYR A 180 5.14 -11.92 11.39
N ASP A 181 6.42 -12.31 11.47
CA ASP A 181 6.95 -13.08 12.57
C ASP A 181 7.65 -12.16 13.57
N PRO A 182 7.47 -12.36 14.89
CA PRO A 182 8.19 -11.61 15.90
C PRO A 182 9.68 -11.98 15.89
N VAL A 183 10.53 -10.95 15.80
CA VAL A 183 11.99 -11.09 15.78
C VAL A 183 12.57 -10.77 17.15
N GLU A 184 12.16 -9.65 17.74
CA GLU A 184 12.67 -9.15 19.01
C GLU A 184 11.56 -8.43 19.80
N THR A 185 11.71 -8.40 21.11
CA THR A 185 10.91 -7.53 21.99
C THR A 185 11.84 -6.97 23.06
N SER A 186 11.98 -5.65 23.10
CA SER A 186 12.82 -4.95 24.08
C SER A 186 12.19 -3.61 24.44
N ASP A 187 12.29 -3.24 25.71
CA ASP A 187 11.94 -1.90 26.21
C ASP A 187 10.53 -1.39 25.85
N GLY A 188 9.56 -2.30 25.70
CA GLY A 188 8.19 -1.94 25.31
C GLY A 188 7.94 -1.93 23.80
N THR A 189 8.98 -2.05 22.98
CA THR A 189 8.90 -2.15 21.52
C THR A 189 9.00 -3.61 21.07
N GLN A 190 8.18 -3.99 20.09
CA GLN A 190 8.23 -5.28 19.40
C GLN A 190 8.70 -5.06 17.96
N THR A 191 9.65 -5.87 17.50
CA THR A 191 10.15 -5.87 16.13
C THR A 191 9.63 -7.09 15.40
N LEU A 192 9.07 -6.86 14.21
CA LEU A 192 8.39 -7.84 13.38
C LEU A 192 9.06 -7.89 12.00
N SER A 193 9.11 -9.06 11.36
CA SER A 193 9.59 -9.21 9.98
C SER A 193 8.53 -9.85 9.09
N PRO A 194 8.30 -9.32 7.87
CA PRO A 194 7.27 -9.83 6.98
C PRO A 194 7.62 -11.22 6.45
N THR A 195 6.60 -12.03 6.19
CA THR A 195 6.72 -13.42 5.75
C THR A 195 6.21 -13.65 4.32
N ASP A 196 6.73 -14.69 3.67
CA ASP A 196 6.36 -15.08 2.31
C ASP A 196 5.14 -16.04 2.32
N SER A 197 3.91 -15.53 2.29
CA SER A 197 2.71 -16.38 2.39
C SER A 197 1.64 -16.22 1.29
N TRP A 198 0.72 -17.17 1.27
CA TRP A 198 -0.49 -17.18 0.45
C TRP A 198 -1.63 -16.62 1.26
N PHE A 199 -2.32 -15.64 0.69
CA PHE A 199 -3.39 -14.95 1.37
C PHE A 199 -4.70 -15.05 0.60
N ASP A 200 -5.80 -15.16 1.32
CA ASP A 200 -7.14 -15.22 0.75
C ASP A 200 -8.08 -14.34 1.56
N GLU A 201 -8.21 -13.09 1.11
CA GLU A 201 -9.13 -12.11 1.68
C GLU A 201 -10.25 -11.79 0.68
N TYR A 202 -10.34 -10.54 0.21
CA TYR A 202 -11.28 -10.16 -0.84
C TYR A 202 -10.87 -10.78 -2.20
N ARG A 203 -9.57 -10.98 -2.40
CA ARG A 203 -8.96 -11.68 -3.54
C ARG A 203 -7.81 -12.52 -3.01
N SER A 204 -7.54 -13.63 -3.69
CA SER A 204 -6.38 -14.45 -3.38
C SER A 204 -5.11 -13.81 -3.97
N TYR A 205 -4.06 -13.70 -3.17
CA TYR A 205 -2.77 -13.14 -3.56
C TYR A 205 -1.61 -13.90 -2.95
N ARG A 206 -0.42 -13.67 -3.51
CA ARG A 206 0.83 -14.26 -3.06
C ARG A 206 1.85 -13.16 -2.79
N ILE A 207 2.45 -13.20 -1.60
CA ILE A 207 3.61 -12.40 -1.23
C ILE A 207 4.87 -13.27 -1.32
N THR A 208 5.92 -12.76 -1.95
CA THR A 208 7.26 -13.38 -2.00
C THR A 208 8.37 -12.36 -1.84
N GLY A 209 9.56 -12.82 -1.46
CA GLY A 209 10.74 -11.97 -1.38
C GLY A 209 10.61 -10.89 -0.30
N SER A 210 9.84 -11.17 0.75
CA SER A 210 9.62 -10.29 1.89
C SER A 210 10.94 -9.99 2.61
N SER A 211 11.12 -8.72 2.97
CA SER A 211 12.31 -8.23 3.67
C SER A 211 11.98 -6.95 4.44
N GLY A 212 12.84 -6.62 5.41
CA GLY A 212 12.68 -5.44 6.25
C GLY A 212 12.10 -5.77 7.62
N GLU A 213 11.67 -4.71 8.31
CA GLU A 213 11.13 -4.82 9.66
C GLU A 213 10.09 -3.73 9.95
N VAL A 214 9.19 -4.04 10.87
CA VAL A 214 8.26 -3.10 11.50
C VAL A 214 8.54 -3.09 12.99
N ARG A 215 8.68 -1.91 13.57
CA ARG A 215 8.78 -1.69 15.01
C ARG A 215 7.48 -1.07 15.50
N ILE A 216 6.88 -1.71 16.50
CA ILE A 216 5.61 -1.30 17.08
C ILE A 216 5.73 -1.20 18.60
N ASP A 217 4.93 -0.36 19.23
CA ASP A 217 4.68 -0.43 20.66
C ASP A 217 3.97 -1.76 20.99
N ALA A 218 4.53 -2.52 21.92
CA ALA A 218 4.07 -3.88 22.24
C ALA A 218 2.77 -3.91 23.04
N GLU A 219 2.34 -2.79 23.63
CA GLU A 219 1.09 -2.70 24.38
C GLU A 219 -0.09 -2.29 23.49
N THR A 220 0.16 -1.43 22.50
CA THR A 220 -0.86 -0.78 21.66
C THR A 220 -0.86 -1.25 20.21
N ASN A 221 0.23 -1.86 19.72
CA ASN A 221 0.49 -2.12 18.29
C ASN A 221 0.60 -0.85 17.43
N ALA A 222 0.82 0.31 18.06
CA ALA A 222 1.08 1.54 17.33
C ALA A 222 2.43 1.44 16.60
N VAL A 223 2.46 1.77 15.32
CA VAL A 223 3.68 1.70 14.51
C VAL A 223 4.60 2.86 14.87
N GLU A 224 5.83 2.56 15.26
CA GLU A 224 6.89 3.56 15.44
C GLU A 224 7.72 3.71 14.15
N HIS A 225 7.97 2.59 13.48
CA HIS A 225 8.80 2.56 12.28
C HIS A 225 8.47 1.35 11.39
N ALA A 226 8.55 1.53 10.09
CA ALA A 226 8.55 0.45 9.11
C ALA A 226 9.51 0.79 7.95
N ASP A 227 10.27 -0.19 7.48
CA ASP A 227 10.87 -0.20 6.14
C ASP A 227 10.81 -1.63 5.64
N VAL A 228 9.76 -1.92 4.89
CA VAL A 228 9.43 -3.27 4.42
C VAL A 228 9.24 -3.30 2.94
N ARG A 229 9.58 -4.43 2.34
CA ARG A 229 9.49 -4.66 0.90
C ARG A 229 9.12 -6.10 0.59
N TRP A 230 8.25 -6.29 -0.39
CA TRP A 230 7.91 -7.59 -0.94
C TRP A 230 7.46 -7.53 -2.40
N GLU A 231 7.32 -8.69 -3.02
CA GLU A 231 6.70 -8.89 -4.34
C GLU A 231 5.26 -9.38 -4.14
N LEU A 232 4.30 -8.67 -4.73
CA LEU A 232 2.88 -8.99 -4.69
C LEU A 232 2.41 -9.52 -6.04
N THR A 233 1.79 -10.69 -6.04
CA THR A 233 1.08 -11.25 -7.20
C THR A 233 -0.39 -11.42 -6.84
N THR A 234 -1.29 -10.70 -7.52
CA THR A 234 -2.73 -10.70 -7.23
C THR A 234 -3.49 -11.66 -8.13
N ASP A 235 -4.75 -11.95 -7.77
CA ASP A 235 -5.67 -12.81 -8.53
C ASP A 235 -5.10 -14.22 -8.80
N VAL A 236 -4.35 -14.74 -7.83
CA VAL A 236 -3.75 -16.08 -7.87
C VAL A 236 -4.17 -16.86 -6.62
N GLY A 237 -4.88 -17.97 -6.81
CA GLY A 237 -5.32 -18.84 -5.72
C GLY A 237 -4.49 -20.12 -5.59
N SER A 238 -3.56 -20.36 -6.52
CA SER A 238 -2.76 -21.58 -6.56
C SER A 238 -1.38 -21.36 -7.15
N TYR A 239 -0.44 -22.27 -6.85
CA TYR A 239 0.91 -22.24 -7.44
C TYR A 239 0.88 -22.37 -8.97
N ALA A 240 -0.08 -23.12 -9.52
CA ALA A 240 -0.24 -23.25 -10.97
C ALA A 240 -0.68 -21.92 -11.60
N GLU A 241 -1.58 -21.19 -10.95
CA GLU A 241 -1.98 -19.85 -11.39
C GLU A 241 -0.84 -18.85 -11.23
N TYR A 242 -0.10 -18.88 -10.12
CA TYR A 242 1.09 -18.03 -9.93
C TYR A 242 2.18 -18.28 -10.97
N LEU A 243 2.43 -19.53 -11.36
CA LEU A 243 3.39 -19.83 -12.45
C LEU A 243 2.91 -19.38 -13.83
N LEU A 244 1.60 -19.20 -14.02
CA LEU A 244 0.99 -18.74 -15.26
C LEU A 244 0.70 -17.23 -15.25
N ALA A 245 0.65 -16.62 -14.06
CA ALA A 245 0.51 -15.19 -13.88
C ALA A 245 1.75 -14.49 -14.43
N GLY A 246 1.53 -13.40 -15.15
CA GLY A 246 2.58 -12.63 -15.79
C GLY A 246 2.99 -11.38 -15.03
N GLU A 247 2.17 -10.93 -14.07
CA GLU A 247 2.31 -9.62 -13.46
C GLU A 247 2.51 -9.77 -11.96
N THR A 248 3.70 -9.38 -11.53
CA THR A 248 4.12 -9.27 -10.14
C THR A 248 4.63 -7.85 -9.96
N THR A 249 4.26 -7.24 -8.86
CA THR A 249 4.59 -5.86 -8.55
C THR A 249 5.41 -5.82 -7.28
N THR A 250 6.45 -5.01 -7.25
CA THR A 250 7.20 -4.75 -6.02
C THR A 250 6.46 -3.72 -5.19
N GLN A 251 6.17 -4.02 -3.94
CA GLN A 251 5.66 -3.05 -2.98
C GLN A 251 6.74 -2.72 -1.95
N ARG A 252 6.88 -1.44 -1.60
CA ARG A 252 7.67 -0.98 -0.46
C ARG A 252 6.81 -0.07 0.40
N ILE A 253 6.90 -0.25 1.71
CA ILE A 253 6.22 0.60 2.67
C ILE A 253 7.24 1.14 3.65
N THR A 254 7.23 2.45 3.83
CA THR A 254 8.03 3.14 4.85
C THR A 254 7.11 3.87 5.81
N TYR A 255 7.48 3.89 7.08
CA TYR A 255 6.78 4.62 8.13
C TYR A 255 7.81 5.05 9.18
N GLU A 256 7.71 6.29 9.65
CA GLU A 256 8.54 6.83 10.71
C GLU A 256 7.70 7.80 11.52
N TYR A 257 7.63 7.54 12.82
CA TYR A 257 6.96 8.36 13.81
C TYR A 257 7.98 8.84 14.84
N GLU A 258 7.96 10.13 15.12
CA GLU A 258 8.82 10.76 16.12
C GLU A 258 7.97 11.60 17.06
N ASP A 259 7.99 11.27 18.36
CA ASP A 259 7.38 12.06 19.41
C ASP A 259 8.32 13.17 19.91
N GLY A 260 7.73 14.26 20.42
CA GLY A 260 8.44 15.36 21.07
C GLY A 260 8.55 16.64 20.22
N ASP A 261 9.33 17.62 20.72
CA ASP A 261 9.31 19.01 20.25
C ASP A 261 9.34 19.15 18.70
N VAL A 262 8.22 19.62 18.12
CA VAL A 262 8.05 19.85 16.68
C VAL A 262 8.11 21.34 16.38
N ASP A 263 9.11 21.73 15.60
CA ASP A 263 9.21 23.09 15.05
C ASP A 263 8.60 23.10 13.64
N VAL A 264 7.41 23.67 13.51
CA VAL A 264 6.68 23.77 12.24
C VAL A 264 7.11 25.05 11.53
N GLU A 265 7.98 24.93 10.53
CA GLU A 265 8.42 26.07 9.73
C GLU A 265 7.28 26.59 8.81
N THR A 266 7.02 27.90 8.86
CA THR A 266 6.10 28.55 7.91
C THR A 266 6.58 28.33 6.48
N PRO A 267 5.75 27.74 5.59
CA PRO A 267 6.15 27.54 4.21
C PRO A 267 6.28 28.87 3.46
N GLY A 268 7.33 29.02 2.65
CA GLY A 268 7.58 30.29 1.95
C GLY A 268 6.47 30.74 0.99
N TRP A 269 5.60 29.83 0.53
CA TRP A 269 4.43 30.19 -0.29
C TRP A 269 3.30 30.84 0.53
N VAL A 270 3.29 30.69 1.86
CA VAL A 270 2.38 31.37 2.77
C VAL A 270 2.81 32.82 2.97
N ASP A 271 4.10 33.07 3.18
CA ASP A 271 4.66 34.43 3.29
C ASP A 271 4.31 35.30 2.08
N GLU A 272 4.24 34.70 0.89
CA GLU A 272 3.90 35.38 -0.37
C GLU A 272 2.41 35.79 -0.48
N ILE A 273 1.53 35.33 0.42
CA ILE A 273 0.10 35.67 0.46
C ILE A 273 -0.15 36.95 1.27
N ASP A 274 0.66 37.19 2.31
CA ASP A 274 0.50 38.30 3.26
C ASP A 274 1.17 39.64 2.82
N ASP A 275 1.86 39.66 1.67
CA ASP A 275 2.46 40.85 1.02
C ASP A 275 1.52 41.53 -0.01
#